data_AF-A0A972UWP9-F1
#
_entry.id   AF-A0A972UWP9-F1
#
_cell.length_a   1.000
_cell.length_b   1.000
_cell.length_c   1.000
_cell.angle_alpha   90.00
_cell.angle_beta   90.00
_cell.angle_gamma   90.00
#
_symmetry.space_group_name_H-M   'P 1'
#
loop_
_entity.id
_entity.type
_entity.pdbx_description
1 polymer ?
#
loop_
_entity_poly.entity_id
_entity_poly.type
_entity_poly.pdbx_seq_one_letter_code
_entity_poly.pdbx_strand_id
1 'polypeptide(L)'
;MKKGLLFALFFGLNTVLLAQTEIGPEGHKLIWVFVILIPLVVFVSIAFLKKIKSGKNTGFLKRTKIEISLVKDRLYYPDFLKLTVKNKGNSDIDLDQPLLVFDNFWLKRKFKLKGTNNHTFYPLFLKAGETHDLQIDLNGFYRHDKSLKKYPKTKVIIYNVKKRRLGSKSVYLRKTLFKY
;
A
#
# COMPACT_ATOMS: atom_id res chain seq x y z
N MET A 1 18.51 14.89 17.21
CA MET A 1 19.62 15.08 18.17
C MET A 1 20.81 14.14 17.97
N LYS A 2 20.66 12.91 17.43
CA LYS A 2 21.80 11.96 17.26
C LYS A 2 22.74 12.23 16.06
N LYS A 3 22.35 13.05 15.08
CA LYS A 3 23.17 13.34 13.88
C LYS A 3 24.16 14.49 14.08
N GLY A 4 23.83 15.47 14.94
CA GLY A 4 24.72 16.61 15.23
C GLY A 4 25.95 16.22 16.07
N LEU A 5 25.80 15.23 16.94
CA LEU A 5 26.89 14.76 17.80
C LEU A 5 27.97 13.99 17.00
N LEU A 6 27.56 13.29 15.92
CA LEU A 6 28.48 12.66 14.97
C LEU A 6 29.28 13.69 14.14
N PHE A 7 28.65 14.80 13.75
CA PHE A 7 29.34 15.89 13.04
C PHE A 7 30.32 16.64 13.96
N ALA A 8 29.95 16.86 15.22
CA ALA A 8 30.85 17.48 16.20
C ALA A 8 32.09 16.60 16.48
N LEU A 9 31.93 15.28 16.52
CA LEU A 9 33.03 14.32 16.67
C LEU A 9 33.96 14.28 15.45
N PHE A 10 33.41 14.46 14.24
CA PHE A 10 34.19 14.49 13.00
C PHE A 10 34.98 15.80 12.83
N PHE A 11 34.43 16.92 13.29
CA PHE A 11 35.14 18.21 13.26
C PHE A 11 36.15 18.40 14.40
N GLY A 12 35.91 17.83 15.58
CA GLY A 12 36.85 17.87 16.71
C GLY A 12 38.15 17.07 16.50
N LEU A 13 38.21 16.18 15.50
CA LEU A 13 39.40 15.40 15.16
C LEU A 13 40.34 16.11 14.18
N ASN A 14 39.89 17.18 13.50
CA ASN A 14 40.72 17.85 12.48
C ASN A 14 41.88 18.66 13.09
N THR A 15 41.78 19.11 14.35
CA THR A 15 42.84 19.92 14.97
C THR A 15 43.95 19.09 15.61
N VAL A 16 43.74 17.78 15.81
CA VAL A 16 44.76 16.88 16.40
C VAL A 16 45.60 16.19 15.32
N LEU A 17 45.18 16.26 14.05
CA LEU A 17 45.86 15.58 12.92
C LEU A 17 46.83 16.46 12.12
N LEU A 18 47.03 17.73 12.50
CA LEU A 18 48.07 18.57 11.91
C LEU A 18 49.39 18.38 12.68
N ALA A 19 49.98 17.19 12.52
CA ALA A 19 51.35 16.89 12.91
C ALA A 19 52.35 17.56 11.93
N GLN A 20 52.36 18.90 11.88
CA GLN A 20 53.22 19.66 10.96
C GLN A 20 54.59 20.06 11.56
N THR A 21 54.95 19.56 12.75
CA THR A 21 56.17 20.00 13.45
C THR A 21 56.89 18.91 14.25
N GLU A 22 56.90 17.63 13.80
CA GLU A 22 57.76 16.61 14.40
C GLU A 22 58.50 15.76 13.35
N ILE A 23 59.80 15.59 13.60
CA ILE A 23 60.77 14.91 12.76
C ILE A 23 60.70 13.40 13.05
N GLY A 24 60.18 12.61 12.10
CA GLY A 24 60.26 11.15 12.09
C GLY A 24 59.07 10.42 12.73
N PRO A 25 58.72 9.18 12.27
CA PRO A 25 57.59 8.43 12.80
C PRO A 25 57.96 7.82 14.15
N GLU A 26 57.62 8.50 15.24
CA GLU A 26 57.72 7.88 16.56
C GLU A 26 56.67 6.76 16.68
N GLY A 27 57.05 5.53 16.33
CA GLY A 27 56.15 4.37 16.18
C GLY A 27 55.20 4.13 17.37
N HIS A 28 55.56 4.58 18.57
CA HIS A 28 54.69 4.53 19.74
C HIS A 28 53.41 5.37 19.63
N LYS A 29 53.42 6.53 18.95
CA LYS A 29 52.23 7.39 18.73
C LYS A 29 51.25 6.71 17.76
N LEU A 30 51.77 6.00 16.76
CA LEU A 30 50.99 5.12 15.87
C LEU A 30 50.35 3.97 16.65
N ILE A 31 51.06 3.36 17.60
CA ILE A 31 50.52 2.30 18.46
C ILE A 31 49.33 2.83 19.27
N TRP A 32 49.42 4.03 19.86
CA TRP A 32 48.31 4.65 20.58
C TRP A 32 47.08 4.90 19.70
N VAL A 33 47.28 5.31 18.45
CA VAL A 33 46.18 5.47 17.48
C VAL A 33 45.50 4.13 17.21
N PHE A 34 46.27 3.05 16.99
CA PHE A 34 45.69 1.72 16.78
C PHE A 34 44.96 1.18 18.02
N VAL A 35 45.48 1.43 19.23
CA VAL A 35 44.86 1.03 20.50
C VAL A 35 43.49 1.68 20.68
N ILE A 36 43.26 2.88 20.16
CA ILE A 36 41.96 3.55 20.23
C ILE A 36 41.06 3.17 19.04
N LEU A 37 41.64 3.03 17.85
CA LEU A 37 40.88 2.77 16.61
C LEU A 37 40.31 1.35 16.57
N ILE A 38 41.08 0.34 17.00
CA ILE A 38 40.66 -1.07 16.97
C ILE A 38 39.40 -1.32 17.82
N PRO A 39 39.33 -0.93 19.11
CA PRO A 39 38.12 -1.15 19.91
C PRO A 39 36.93 -0.35 19.38
N LEU A 40 37.14 0.83 18.78
CA LEU A 40 36.09 1.61 18.15
C LEU A 40 35.49 0.88 16.94
N VAL A 41 36.34 0.33 16.06
CA VAL A 41 35.90 -0.45 14.89
C VAL A 41 35.17 -1.73 15.33
N VAL A 42 35.69 -2.43 16.34
CA VAL A 42 35.04 -3.64 16.89
C VAL A 42 33.69 -3.30 17.51
N PHE A 43 33.58 -2.22 18.27
CA PHE A 43 32.33 -1.79 18.88
C PHE A 43 31.27 -1.42 17.84
N VAL A 44 31.64 -0.66 16.80
CA VAL A 44 30.74 -0.30 15.69
C VAL A 44 30.30 -1.55 14.93
N SER A 45 31.22 -2.48 14.68
CA SER A 45 30.93 -3.75 13.98
C SER A 45 29.93 -4.61 14.76
N ILE A 46 30.12 -4.77 16.07
CA ILE A 46 29.21 -5.53 16.94
C ILE A 46 27.84 -4.85 17.04
N ALA A 47 27.80 -3.53 17.14
CA ALA A 47 26.55 -2.77 17.17
C ALA A 47 25.75 -2.89 15.85
N PHE A 48 26.43 -2.86 14.71
CA PHE A 48 25.82 -3.10 13.40
C PHE A 48 25.33 -4.54 13.24
N LEU A 49 26.13 -5.53 13.64
CA LEU A 49 25.76 -6.95 13.57
C LEU A 49 24.55 -7.29 14.47
N LYS A 50 24.46 -6.72 15.67
CA LYS A 50 23.29 -6.87 16.55
C LYS A 50 22.03 -6.24 15.96
N LYS A 51 22.17 -5.12 15.24
CA LYS A 51 21.05 -4.47 14.54
C LYS A 51 20.56 -5.28 13.34
N ILE A 52 21.45 -5.98 12.64
CA ILE A 52 21.12 -6.88 11.53
C ILE A 52 20.44 -8.16 12.05
N LYS A 53 20.96 -8.77 13.12
CA LYS A 53 20.36 -9.99 13.72
C LYS A 53 19.03 -9.72 14.45
N SER A 54 18.75 -8.49 14.87
CA SER A 54 17.46 -8.08 15.41
C SER A 54 16.38 -7.82 14.33
N GLY A 55 16.74 -7.94 13.05
CA GLY A 55 15.81 -7.89 11.92
C GLY A 55 14.98 -9.16 11.84
N LYS A 56 13.95 -9.24 12.69
CA LYS A 56 12.73 -10.06 12.60
C LYS A 56 12.72 -11.15 11.53
N ASN A 57 12.57 -12.41 11.98
CA ASN A 57 11.92 -13.51 11.27
C ASN A 57 11.22 -13.06 9.99
N THR A 58 11.83 -13.35 8.84
CA THR A 58 11.18 -13.24 7.53
C THR A 58 10.20 -14.39 7.40
N GLY A 59 9.18 -14.43 8.26
CA GLY A 59 7.95 -15.15 7.97
C GLY A 59 7.42 -14.61 6.66
N PHE A 60 7.06 -15.51 5.73
CA PHE A 60 6.54 -15.21 4.41
C PHE A 60 5.77 -13.89 4.39
N LEU A 61 6.30 -12.90 3.67
CA LEU A 61 5.68 -11.57 3.55
C LEU A 61 4.19 -11.74 3.25
N LYS A 62 3.33 -11.29 4.18
CA LYS A 62 1.88 -11.31 3.98
C LYS A 62 1.55 -10.41 2.79
N ARG A 63 1.21 -11.02 1.67
CA ARG A 63 0.88 -10.37 0.41
C ARG A 63 -0.64 -10.33 0.29
N THR A 64 -1.21 -9.17 0.54
CA THR A 64 -2.61 -8.88 0.24
C THR A 64 -2.74 -8.59 -1.25
N LYS A 65 -3.40 -9.47 -2.00
CA LYS A 65 -3.68 -9.27 -3.43
C LYS A 65 -5.10 -9.73 -3.73
N ILE A 66 -5.93 -8.84 -4.26
CA ILE A 66 -7.27 -9.19 -4.71
C ILE A 66 -7.37 -9.08 -6.23
N GLU A 67 -8.17 -9.95 -6.82
CA GLU A 67 -8.60 -9.87 -8.20
C GLU A 67 -10.06 -9.42 -8.21
N ILE A 68 -10.34 -8.39 -9.00
CA ILE A 68 -11.67 -7.80 -9.13
C ILE A 68 -12.11 -7.93 -10.58
N SER A 69 -13.18 -8.68 -10.80
CA SER A 69 -13.89 -8.73 -12.07
C SER A 69 -15.21 -7.99 -11.94
N LEU A 70 -15.57 -7.26 -12.99
CA LEU A 70 -16.83 -6.54 -13.09
C LEU A 70 -17.37 -6.80 -14.49
N VAL A 71 -18.46 -7.57 -14.57
CA VAL A 71 -19.04 -8.04 -15.83
C VAL A 71 -20.44 -7.46 -15.99
N LYS A 72 -20.78 -7.05 -17.21
CA LYS A 72 -22.09 -6.50 -17.58
C LYS A 72 -22.98 -7.62 -18.13
N ASP A 73 -24.28 -7.58 -17.84
CA ASP A 73 -25.27 -8.48 -18.46
C ASP A 73 -25.41 -8.26 -19.97
N ARG A 74 -25.24 -7.01 -20.43
CA ARG A 74 -25.31 -6.65 -21.85
C ARG A 74 -24.25 -5.63 -22.26
N LEU A 75 -24.09 -5.44 -23.57
CA LEU A 75 -23.06 -4.56 -24.12
C LEU A 75 -23.30 -3.07 -23.76
N TYR A 76 -24.55 -2.60 -23.85
CA TYR A 76 -24.92 -1.22 -23.57
C TYR A 76 -26.16 -1.15 -22.68
N TYR A 77 -26.20 -0.14 -21.81
CA TYR A 77 -27.21 0.11 -20.80
C TYR A 77 -27.52 -1.15 -19.97
N PRO A 78 -26.51 -1.74 -19.30
CA PRO A 78 -26.73 -2.91 -18.48
C PRO A 78 -27.71 -2.63 -17.34
N ASP A 79 -28.52 -3.63 -17.05
CA ASP A 79 -29.43 -3.63 -15.91
C ASP A 79 -28.70 -4.17 -14.67
N PHE A 80 -27.79 -5.13 -14.86
CA PHE A 80 -27.07 -5.78 -13.78
C PHE A 80 -25.56 -5.78 -14.02
N LEU A 81 -24.80 -5.63 -12.93
CA LEU A 81 -23.37 -5.88 -12.92
C LEU A 81 -23.06 -7.05 -11.99
N LYS A 82 -22.30 -8.02 -12.49
CA LYS A 82 -21.72 -9.07 -11.66
C LYS A 82 -20.34 -8.63 -11.19
N LEU A 83 -20.20 -8.35 -9.90
CA LEU A 83 -18.94 -8.10 -9.23
C LEU A 83 -18.42 -9.41 -8.65
N THR A 84 -17.21 -9.81 -9.03
CA THR A 84 -16.52 -10.97 -8.45
C THR A 84 -15.22 -10.49 -7.82
N VAL A 85 -15.03 -10.76 -6.53
CA VAL A 85 -13.83 -10.41 -5.77
C VAL A 85 -13.18 -11.69 -5.27
N LYS A 86 -11.96 -11.98 -5.72
CA LYS A 86 -11.19 -13.16 -5.32
C LYS A 86 -9.95 -12.76 -4.53
N ASN A 87 -9.73 -13.37 -3.37
CA ASN A 87 -8.50 -13.21 -2.63
C ASN A 87 -7.40 -14.11 -3.22
N LYS A 88 -6.48 -13.53 -3.99
CA LYS A 88 -5.29 -14.21 -4.53
C LYS A 88 -4.06 -14.05 -3.62
N GLY A 89 -4.22 -13.43 -2.45
CA GLY A 89 -3.17 -13.27 -1.45
C GLY A 89 -2.95 -14.53 -0.63
N ASN A 90 -1.90 -14.51 0.19
CA ASN A 90 -1.60 -15.56 1.18
C ASN A 90 -2.09 -15.21 2.59
N SER A 91 -2.97 -14.20 2.70
CA SER A 91 -3.50 -13.72 3.97
C SER A 91 -4.98 -13.40 3.83
N ASP A 92 -5.72 -13.63 4.91
CA ASP A 92 -7.14 -13.33 4.97
C ASP A 92 -7.37 -11.81 5.00
N ILE A 93 -8.50 -11.38 4.44
CA ILE A 93 -8.80 -9.97 4.25
C ILE A 93 -10.23 -9.69 4.68
N ASP A 94 -10.39 -8.73 5.57
CA ASP A 94 -11.67 -8.09 5.85
C ASP A 94 -11.97 -7.01 4.81
N LEU A 95 -12.98 -7.25 3.99
CA LEU A 95 -13.50 -6.31 3.00
C LEU A 95 -14.53 -5.38 3.64
N ASP A 96 -14.34 -4.08 3.41
CA ASP A 96 -15.35 -3.07 3.70
C ASP A 96 -16.38 -2.99 2.57
N GLN A 97 -17.45 -2.24 2.78
CA GLN A 97 -18.49 -1.96 1.79
C GLN A 97 -17.88 -1.46 0.47
N PRO A 98 -18.10 -2.16 -0.65
CA PRO A 98 -17.67 -1.71 -1.97
C PRO A 98 -18.26 -0.36 -2.31
N LEU A 99 -17.47 0.49 -2.96
CA LEU A 99 -17.92 1.79 -3.42
C LEU A 99 -18.18 1.74 -4.93
N LEU A 100 -19.45 1.83 -5.31
CA LEU A 100 -19.88 2.00 -6.71
C LEU A 100 -19.80 3.49 -7.08
N VAL A 101 -19.10 3.79 -8.15
CA VAL A 101 -18.87 5.16 -8.62
C VAL A 101 -19.34 5.29 -10.05
N PHE A 102 -20.41 6.04 -10.27
CA PHE A 102 -20.78 6.50 -11.59
C PHE A 102 -19.87 7.67 -11.94
N ASP A 103 -19.15 7.53 -13.06
CA ASP A 103 -18.10 8.44 -13.50
C ASP A 103 -18.49 9.00 -14.87
N ASN A 104 -18.46 10.33 -14.96
CA ASN A 104 -18.46 11.07 -16.22
C ASN A 104 -17.23 11.98 -16.22
N PHE A 105 -16.89 12.57 -17.36
CA PHE A 105 -15.67 13.38 -17.48
C PHE A 105 -15.57 14.52 -16.44
N TRP A 106 -16.70 15.05 -15.98
CA TRP A 106 -16.79 16.24 -15.12
C TRP A 106 -17.17 15.94 -13.66
N LEU A 107 -17.99 14.92 -13.43
CA LEU A 107 -18.70 14.66 -12.18
C LEU A 107 -18.67 13.18 -11.82
N LYS A 108 -18.69 12.91 -10.51
CA LYS A 108 -18.65 11.56 -9.94
C LYS A 108 -19.75 11.42 -8.88
N ARG A 109 -20.50 10.32 -8.94
CA ARG A 109 -21.52 9.97 -7.94
C ARG A 109 -21.13 8.67 -7.29
N LYS A 110 -21.01 8.66 -5.96
CA LYS A 110 -20.46 7.57 -5.17
C LYS A 110 -21.54 6.95 -4.29
N PHE A 111 -21.66 5.62 -4.31
CA PHE A 111 -22.65 4.86 -3.58
C PHE A 111 -21.97 3.71 -2.85
N LYS A 112 -22.26 3.55 -1.56
CA LYS A 112 -21.78 2.41 -0.77
C LYS A 112 -22.73 1.23 -0.95
N LEU A 113 -22.21 0.07 -1.30
CA LEU A 113 -22.98 -1.17 -1.42
C LEU A 113 -23.01 -1.85 -0.05
N LYS A 114 -24.20 -1.90 0.58
CA LYS A 114 -24.38 -2.53 1.90
C LYS A 114 -24.76 -4.02 1.80
N GLY A 115 -25.54 -4.36 0.79
CA GLY A 115 -25.95 -5.73 0.47
C GLY A 115 -27.15 -5.74 -0.48
N THR A 116 -27.85 -6.87 -0.54
CA THR A 116 -29.04 -7.06 -1.39
C THR A 116 -30.20 -7.63 -0.56
N ASN A 117 -31.44 -7.44 -1.03
CA ASN A 117 -32.65 -8.03 -0.43
C ASN A 117 -32.76 -7.79 1.10
N ASN A 118 -32.53 -6.54 1.54
CA ASN A 118 -32.52 -6.13 2.96
C ASN A 118 -31.49 -6.84 3.86
N HIS A 119 -30.58 -7.63 3.30
CA HIS A 119 -29.47 -8.23 4.03
C HIS A 119 -28.23 -7.34 3.92
N THR A 120 -27.48 -7.23 5.02
CA THR A 120 -26.20 -6.52 5.06
C THR A 120 -25.08 -7.56 5.07
N PHE A 121 -24.18 -7.49 4.09
CA PHE A 121 -23.08 -8.47 3.93
C PHE A 121 -21.73 -7.99 4.45
N TYR A 122 -21.59 -6.68 4.69
CA TYR A 122 -20.30 -6.06 5.00
C TYR A 122 -20.26 -5.54 6.44
N PRO A 123 -19.10 -5.66 7.13
CA PRO A 123 -17.81 -6.13 6.62
C PRO A 123 -17.79 -7.64 6.31
N LEU A 124 -17.06 -8.03 5.26
CA LEU A 124 -16.99 -9.40 4.78
C LEU A 124 -15.59 -9.95 5.00
N PHE A 125 -15.48 -11.02 5.80
CA PHE A 125 -14.24 -11.77 5.95
C PHE A 125 -14.04 -12.69 4.73
N LEU A 126 -12.92 -12.55 4.03
CA LEU A 126 -12.59 -13.34 2.85
C LEU A 126 -11.25 -14.05 3.04
N LYS A 127 -11.27 -15.38 3.18
CA LYS A 127 -10.05 -16.15 3.38
C LYS A 127 -9.17 -16.17 2.13
N ALA A 128 -7.90 -16.50 2.30
CA ALA A 128 -7.00 -16.73 1.17
C ALA A 128 -7.58 -17.79 0.20
N GLY A 129 -7.66 -17.45 -1.09
CA GLY A 129 -8.20 -18.33 -2.14
C GLY A 129 -9.72 -18.21 -2.36
N GLU A 130 -10.48 -17.69 -1.41
CA GLU A 130 -11.94 -17.57 -1.50
C GLU A 130 -12.38 -16.48 -2.49
N THR A 131 -13.62 -16.64 -2.97
CA THR A 131 -14.25 -15.75 -3.94
C THR A 131 -15.63 -15.32 -3.44
N HIS A 132 -15.93 -14.03 -3.58
CA HIS A 132 -17.22 -13.44 -3.26
C HIS A 132 -17.83 -12.84 -4.52
N ASP A 133 -19.08 -13.21 -4.79
CA ASP A 133 -19.89 -12.69 -5.88
C ASP A 133 -20.99 -11.77 -5.36
N LEU A 134 -21.17 -10.61 -6.00
CA LEU A 134 -22.24 -9.67 -5.74
C LEU A 134 -22.88 -9.24 -7.06
N GLN A 135 -24.19 -9.43 -7.17
CA GLN A 135 -24.99 -8.87 -8.26
C GLN A 135 -25.50 -7.49 -7.86
N ILE A 136 -25.19 -6.49 -8.68
CA ILE A 136 -25.56 -5.10 -8.48
C ILE A 136 -26.69 -4.77 -9.47
N ASP A 137 -27.88 -4.49 -8.95
CA ASP A 137 -29.00 -3.97 -9.74
C ASP A 137 -28.83 -2.46 -9.98
N LEU A 138 -28.59 -2.08 -11.23
CA LEU A 138 -28.44 -0.69 -11.63
C LEU A 138 -29.78 0.05 -11.71
N ASN A 139 -30.89 -0.67 -11.94
CA ASN A 139 -32.21 -0.07 -12.03
C ASN A 139 -32.67 0.53 -10.70
N GLY A 140 -32.30 -0.08 -9.57
CA GLY A 140 -32.50 0.52 -8.25
C GLY A 140 -31.90 1.93 -8.12
N PHE A 141 -30.66 2.11 -8.61
CA PHE A 141 -30.01 3.43 -8.62
C PHE A 141 -30.69 4.40 -9.59
N TYR A 142 -31.05 3.94 -10.79
CA TYR A 142 -31.71 4.78 -11.81
C TYR A 142 -33.12 5.21 -11.43
N ARG A 143 -33.84 4.39 -10.65
CA ARG A 143 -35.15 4.73 -10.11
C ARG A 143 -35.05 5.89 -9.12
N HIS A 144 -34.05 5.86 -8.24
CA HIS A 144 -33.80 6.92 -7.28
C HIS A 144 -33.24 8.20 -7.95
N ASP A 145 -32.32 8.04 -8.90
CA ASP A 145 -31.70 9.16 -9.61
C ASP A 145 -31.54 8.83 -11.10
N LYS A 146 -32.49 9.32 -11.91
CA LYS A 146 -32.50 9.12 -13.37
C LYS A 146 -31.28 9.74 -14.06
N SER A 147 -30.64 10.75 -13.45
CA SER A 147 -29.46 11.41 -14.05
C SER A 147 -28.26 10.47 -14.16
N LEU A 148 -28.20 9.40 -13.36
CA LEU A 148 -27.14 8.41 -13.39
C LEU A 148 -27.04 7.67 -14.73
N LYS A 149 -28.14 7.56 -15.49
CA LYS A 149 -28.12 6.98 -16.85
C LYS A 149 -27.24 7.77 -17.84
N LYS A 150 -26.94 9.05 -17.54
CA LYS A 150 -26.06 9.89 -18.36
C LYS A 150 -24.58 9.54 -18.18
N TYR A 151 -24.21 8.85 -17.10
CA TYR A 151 -22.83 8.53 -16.78
C TYR A 151 -22.34 7.35 -17.63
N PRO A 152 -21.30 7.54 -18.45
CA PRO A 152 -20.89 6.50 -19.38
C PRO A 152 -20.10 5.36 -18.76
N LYS A 153 -19.55 5.56 -17.57
CA LYS A 153 -18.63 4.64 -16.91
C LYS A 153 -19.09 4.43 -15.48
N THR A 154 -18.93 3.20 -15.01
CA THR A 154 -19.04 2.89 -13.59
C THR A 154 -17.78 2.18 -13.12
N LYS A 155 -17.40 2.42 -11.87
CA LYS A 155 -16.23 1.85 -11.22
C LYS A 155 -16.62 1.33 -9.85
N VAL A 156 -16.21 0.10 -9.55
CA VAL A 156 -16.25 -0.42 -8.18
C VAL A 156 -14.86 -0.25 -7.57
N ILE A 157 -14.81 0.29 -6.36
CA ILE A 157 -13.59 0.41 -5.57
C ILE A 157 -13.76 -0.43 -4.30
N ILE A 158 -12.79 -1.30 -4.04
CA ILE A 158 -12.78 -2.18 -2.88
C ILE A 158 -11.77 -1.65 -1.87
N TYR A 159 -12.22 -1.57 -0.62
CA TYR A 159 -11.42 -1.17 0.52
C TYR A 159 -11.38 -2.31 1.54
N ASN A 160 -10.31 -2.35 2.32
CA ASN A 160 -10.26 -3.11 3.56
C ASN A 160 -10.99 -2.32 4.67
N VAL A 161 -11.45 -2.98 5.73
CA VAL A 161 -12.01 -2.34 6.94
C VAL A 161 -11.14 -1.23 7.54
N LYS A 162 -9.81 -1.33 7.39
CA LYS A 162 -8.82 -0.29 7.73
C LYS A 162 -8.77 0.89 6.74
N LYS A 163 -9.79 1.03 5.88
CA LYS A 163 -9.93 2.02 4.80
C LYS A 163 -8.78 2.05 3.77
N ARG A 164 -7.96 1.00 3.72
CA ARG A 164 -6.91 0.86 2.69
C ARG A 164 -7.53 0.38 1.39
N ARG A 165 -7.26 1.08 0.28
CA ARG A 165 -7.73 0.68 -1.04
C ARG A 165 -7.02 -0.60 -1.48
N LEU A 166 -7.80 -1.63 -1.80
CA LEU A 166 -7.28 -2.92 -2.26
C LEU A 166 -7.25 -3.00 -3.79
N GLY A 167 -8.21 -2.37 -4.46
CA GLY A 167 -8.26 -2.34 -5.92
C GLY A 167 -9.50 -1.64 -6.46
N SER A 168 -9.60 -1.58 -7.78
CA SER A 168 -10.81 -1.10 -8.45
C SER A 168 -10.94 -1.68 -9.85
N LYS A 169 -12.17 -1.88 -10.31
CA LYS A 169 -12.47 -2.26 -11.69
C LYS A 169 -13.56 -1.35 -12.23
N SER A 170 -13.47 -0.99 -13.51
CA SER A 170 -14.48 -0.16 -14.18
C SER A 170 -14.97 -0.77 -15.47
N VAL A 171 -16.21 -0.47 -15.82
CA VAL A 171 -16.84 -0.84 -17.07
C VAL A 171 -17.58 0.34 -17.66
N TYR A 172 -17.64 0.38 -18.99
CA TYR A 172 -18.45 1.35 -19.72
C TYR A 172 -19.89 0.85 -19.84
N LEU A 173 -20.83 1.69 -19.46
CA LEU A 173 -22.26 1.40 -19.47
C LEU A 173 -22.88 1.67 -20.83
N ARG A 174 -22.32 2.55 -21.66
CA ARG A 174 -22.84 2.90 -22.99
C ARG A 174 -21.73 3.15 -23.98
N LYS A 175 -22.08 3.24 -25.26
CA LYS A 175 -21.16 3.70 -26.30
C LYS A 175 -20.75 5.14 -26.01
N THR A 176 -19.45 5.39 -26.02
CA THR A 176 -18.86 6.72 -25.94
C THR A 176 -17.87 6.90 -27.08
N LEU A 177 -17.77 8.13 -27.56
CA LEU A 177 -16.76 8.50 -28.56
C LEU A 177 -15.35 8.45 -27.96
N PHE A 178 -15.23 8.84 -26.69
CA PHE A 178 -13.96 8.85 -25.97
C PHE A 178 -14.02 7.93 -24.74
N LYS A 179 -12.97 7.13 -24.57
CA LYS A 179 -12.72 6.34 -23.36
C LYS A 179 -11.63 7.04 -22.54
N TYR A 180 -11.90 7.21 -21.26
CA TYR A 180 -11.04 7.76 -20.21
C TYR A 180 -11.00 6.85 -18.96
#